data_AF-A0A967IDH1-F1
#
_entry.id   AF-A0A967IDH1-F1
#
_cell.length_a   1.000
_cell.length_b   1.000
_cell.length_c   1.000
_cell.angle_alpha   90.00
_cell.angle_beta   90.00
_cell.angle_gamma   90.00
#
_symmetry.space_group_name_H-M   'P 1'
#
loop_
_entity.id
_entity.type
_entity.pdbx_description
1 polymer ?
#
loop_
_entity_poly.entity_id
_entity_poly.type
_entity_poly.pdbx_seq_one_letter_code
_entity_poly.pdbx_strand_id
1 'polypeptide(L)'
;PILERELAQRAGLGWIGKNTCLIHPKKGSYFFLAEVFLGLDLPPDEPMRTDHCGSCARCLEACPTSCILPNRTLDATRCISYLTIELRGEIPADQRPHVGDWMFGCDICQQVC
;
A
#
# COMPACT_ATOMS: atom_id res chain seq x y z
N PRO A 1 16.01 -7.24 -2.30
CA PRO A 1 14.59 -6.87 -2.13
C PRO A 1 13.76 -7.35 -3.33
N ILE A 2 12.56 -7.84 -3.08
CA ILE A 2 11.58 -8.21 -4.11
C ILE A 2 10.36 -7.30 -3.96
N LEU A 3 9.47 -7.31 -4.96
CA LEU A 3 8.22 -6.55 -4.92
C LEU A 3 7.10 -7.50 -4.51
N GLU A 4 6.92 -7.71 -3.21
CA GLU A 4 5.99 -8.68 -2.62
C GLU A 4 4.56 -8.49 -3.15
N ARG A 5 4.12 -7.23 -3.22
CA ARG A 5 2.77 -6.87 -3.70
C ARG A 5 2.56 -7.22 -5.17
N GLU A 6 3.57 -7.03 -6.02
CA GLU A 6 3.48 -7.37 -7.45
C GLU A 6 3.43 -8.88 -7.64
N LEU A 7 4.27 -9.63 -6.92
CA LEU A 7 4.27 -11.09 -6.97
C LEU A 7 2.92 -11.65 -6.50
N ALA A 8 2.37 -11.09 -5.42
CA ALA A 8 1.07 -11.48 -4.91
C ALA A 8 -0.08 -11.17 -5.89
N GLN A 9 -0.03 -10.03 -6.60
CA GLN A 9 -0.99 -9.73 -7.68
C GLN A 9 -0.88 -10.74 -8.83
N ARG A 10 0.34 -11.07 -9.25
CA ARG A 10 0.60 -12.06 -10.31
C ARG A 10 0.14 -13.47 -9.92
N ALA A 11 0.24 -13.82 -8.63
CA ALA A 11 -0.28 -15.06 -8.07
C ALA A 11 -1.81 -15.04 -7.83
N GLY A 12 -2.53 -14.02 -8.30
CA GLY A 12 -3.98 -13.97 -8.20
C GLY A 12 -4.53 -13.67 -6.79
N LEU A 13 -3.68 -13.24 -5.84
CA LEU A 13 -4.10 -12.99 -4.46
C LEU A 13 -4.92 -11.69 -4.30
N GLY A 14 -4.94 -10.82 -5.31
CA GLY A 14 -5.69 -9.57 -5.26
C GLY A 14 -5.34 -8.59 -6.38
N TRP A 15 -5.75 -7.34 -6.21
CA TRP A 15 -5.36 -6.23 -7.08
C TRP A 15 -4.64 -5.14 -6.29
N ILE A 16 -3.81 -4.34 -6.96
CA ILE A 16 -3.16 -3.18 -6.33
C ILE A 16 -4.13 -1.99 -6.34
N GLY A 17 -4.55 -1.57 -5.15
CA GLY A 17 -5.43 -0.42 -4.97
C GLY A 17 -4.73 0.90 -5.31
N LYS A 18 -5.52 1.98 -5.46
CA LYS A 18 -4.96 3.33 -5.64
C LYS A 18 -4.07 3.78 -4.47
N ASN A 19 -4.30 3.23 -3.27
CA ASN A 19 -3.44 3.41 -2.09
C ASN A 19 -2.15 2.56 -2.10
N THR A 20 -1.84 1.88 -3.21
CA THR A 20 -0.67 1.02 -3.43
C THR A 20 -0.61 -0.29 -2.61
N CYS A 21 -1.64 -0.59 -1.82
CA CYS A 21 -1.75 -1.87 -1.10
C CYS A 21 -2.33 -2.95 -2.01
N LEU A 22 -1.98 -4.21 -1.77
CA LEU A 22 -2.71 -5.34 -2.33
C LEU A 22 -4.04 -5.50 -1.58
N ILE A 23 -5.13 -5.63 -2.32
CA ILE A 23 -6.47 -5.82 -1.77
C ILE A 23 -6.98 -7.20 -2.20
N HIS A 24 -7.31 -8.02 -1.22
CA HIS A 24 -7.94 -9.32 -1.43
C HIS A 24 -9.47 -9.16 -1.38
N PRO A 25 -10.23 -9.73 -2.34
CA PRO A 25 -11.66 -9.47 -2.51
C PRO A 25 -12.53 -9.81 -1.29
N LYS A 26 -12.09 -10.76 -0.46
CA LYS A 26 -12.81 -11.17 0.77
C LYS A 26 -12.15 -10.73 2.08
N LYS A 27 -10.91 -10.22 2.04
CA LYS A 27 -10.09 -9.98 3.25
C LYS A 27 -9.64 -8.52 3.39
N GLY A 28 -9.95 -7.65 2.43
CA GLY A 28 -9.45 -6.28 2.42
C GLY A 28 -7.94 -6.25 2.22
N SER A 29 -7.22 -5.35 2.89
CA SER A 29 -5.76 -5.22 2.79
C SER A 29 -5.02 -5.54 4.11
N TYR A 30 -5.75 -5.90 5.17
CA TYR A 30 -5.18 -6.20 6.49
C TYR A 30 -4.62 -7.64 6.56
N PHE A 31 -3.53 -7.88 5.85
CA PHE A 31 -2.77 -9.11 5.91
C PHE A 31 -1.29 -8.85 5.62
N PHE A 32 -0.43 -9.77 6.03
CA PHE A 32 0.97 -9.77 5.63
C PHE A 32 1.17 -10.53 4.34
N LEU A 33 2.13 -10.07 3.54
CA LEU A 33 2.65 -10.81 2.40
C LEU A 33 3.96 -11.49 2.79
N ALA A 34 4.17 -12.67 2.21
CA ALA A 34 5.39 -13.43 2.38
C ALA A 34 5.58 -14.33 1.16
N GLU A 35 6.84 -14.59 0.84
CA GLU A 35 7.26 -15.39 -0.30
C GLU A 35 8.18 -16.50 0.15
N VAL A 36 8.11 -17.64 -0.55
CA VAL A 36 9.02 -18.76 -0.36
C VAL A 36 9.64 -19.12 -1.71
N PHE A 37 10.96 -19.01 -1.79
CA PHE A 37 11.71 -19.43 -2.97
C PHE A 37 11.92 -20.94 -2.95
N LEU A 38 11.52 -21.59 -4.04
CA LEU A 38 11.65 -23.01 -4.23
C LEU A 38 12.51 -23.30 -5.45
N GLY A 39 13.31 -24.37 -5.38
CA GLY A 39 14.00 -24.93 -6.54
C GLY A 39 13.12 -25.90 -7.35
N LEU A 40 11.80 -25.74 -7.27
CA LEU A 40 10.81 -26.62 -7.90
C LEU A 40 10.02 -25.82 -8.94
N ASP A 41 9.78 -26.41 -10.10
CA ASP A 41 8.88 -25.86 -11.10
C ASP A 41 7.43 -26.11 -10.68
N LEU A 42 6.70 -25.03 -10.39
CA LEU A 42 5.27 -25.07 -10.06
C LEU A 42 4.46 -24.38 -11.16
N PRO A 43 3.28 -24.91 -11.53
CA PRO A 43 2.39 -24.20 -12.44
C PRO A 43 1.93 -22.89 -11.77
N PRO A 44 2.00 -21.73 -12.47
CA PRO A 44 1.56 -20.46 -11.91
C PRO A 44 0.04 -20.40 -11.84
N ASP A 45 -0.48 -19.72 -10.81
CA ASP A 45 -1.87 -19.28 -10.78
C ASP A 45 -2.11 -18.14 -11.78
N GLU A 46 -3.37 -17.96 -12.17
CA GLU A 46 -3.78 -16.86 -13.04
C GLU A 46 -3.93 -15.56 -12.23
N PRO A 47 -3.39 -14.43 -12.71
CA PRO A 47 -3.58 -13.14 -12.08
C PRO A 47 -5.06 -12.74 -12.00
N MET A 48 -5.43 -12.00 -10.94
CA MET A 48 -6.77 -11.45 -10.85
C MET A 48 -6.93 -10.33 -11.89
N ARG A 49 -7.93 -10.46 -12.77
CA ARG A 49 -8.10 -9.56 -13.93
C ARG A 49 -8.85 -8.26 -13.60
N THR A 50 -9.58 -8.23 -12.49
CA THR A 50 -10.48 -7.13 -12.17
C THR A 50 -9.86 -6.14 -11.19
N ASP A 51 -9.93 -4.86 -11.55
CA ASP A 51 -9.70 -3.78 -10.62
C ASP A 51 -11.02 -3.29 -10.05
N HIS A 52 -11.11 -3.16 -8.73
CA HIS A 52 -12.33 -2.73 -8.05
C HIS A 52 -12.26 -1.30 -7.47
N CYS A 53 -11.19 -0.54 -7.73
CA CYS A 53 -11.13 0.86 -7.35
C CYS A 53 -12.02 1.73 -8.25
N GLY A 54 -12.06 1.47 -9.56
CA GLY A 54 -12.86 2.25 -10.51
C GLY A 54 -12.69 3.78 -10.33
N SER A 55 -13.80 4.50 -10.16
CA SER A 55 -13.81 5.96 -9.89
C SER A 55 -13.60 6.34 -8.42
N CYS A 56 -13.48 5.38 -7.48
CA CYS A 56 -13.29 5.66 -6.06
C CYS A 56 -12.03 6.49 -5.79
N ALA A 57 -12.12 7.50 -4.93
CA ALA A 57 -11.01 8.37 -4.54
C ALA A 57 -10.80 8.49 -3.02
N ARG A 58 -11.51 7.69 -2.20
CA ARG A 58 -11.51 7.81 -0.73
C ARG A 58 -10.12 7.88 -0.10
N CYS A 59 -9.20 7.01 -0.52
CA CYS A 59 -7.83 7.00 0.01
C CYS A 59 -7.01 8.23 -0.40
N LEU A 60 -7.24 8.79 -1.59
CA LEU A 60 -6.58 10.02 -2.04
C LEU A 60 -7.08 11.21 -1.23
N GLU A 61 -8.41 11.29 -1.03
CA GLU A 61 -9.08 12.37 -0.31
C GLU A 61 -8.75 12.35 1.19
N ALA A 62 -8.64 11.16 1.79
CA ALA A 62 -8.39 11.00 3.22
C ALA A 62 -6.91 11.13 3.61
N CYS A 63 -5.97 11.03 2.68
CA CYS A 63 -4.53 11.05 2.97
C CYS A 63 -4.09 12.45 3.48
N PRO A 64 -3.65 12.60 4.75
CA PRO A 64 -3.39 13.92 5.33
C PRO A 64 -2.24 14.69 4.65
N THR A 65 -1.28 13.98 4.06
CA THR A 65 -0.12 14.58 3.39
C THR A 65 -0.27 14.66 1.88
N SER A 66 -1.41 14.20 1.35
CA SER A 66 -1.72 14.06 -0.07
C SER A 66 -0.64 13.29 -0.84
N CYS A 67 -0.02 12.29 -0.21
CA CYS A 67 1.08 11.54 -0.82
C CYS A 67 0.63 10.52 -1.86
N ILE A 68 -0.65 10.12 -1.87
CA ILE A 68 -1.21 9.20 -2.88
C ILE A 68 -1.57 10.00 -4.13
N LEU A 69 -0.91 9.70 -5.25
CA LEU A 69 -1.05 10.42 -6.51
C LEU A 69 -2.10 9.78 -7.43
N PRO A 70 -2.74 10.56 -8.34
CA PRO A 70 -3.82 10.07 -9.21
C PRO A 70 -3.45 8.90 -10.14
N ASN A 71 -2.17 8.73 -10.44
CA ASN A 71 -1.62 7.69 -11.32
C ASN A 71 -1.24 6.39 -10.57
N ARG A 72 -1.84 6.13 -9.39
CA ARG A 72 -1.55 4.95 -8.56
C ARG A 72 -0.10 4.86 -8.10
N THR A 73 0.54 6.02 -7.94
CA THR A 73 1.86 6.12 -7.32
C THR A 73 1.75 6.86 -6.00
N LEU A 74 2.82 6.79 -5.22
CA LEU A 74 2.88 7.39 -3.89
C LEU A 74 4.21 8.11 -3.74
N ASP A 75 4.17 9.35 -3.26
CA ASP A 75 5.35 10.05 -2.77
C ASP A 75 5.71 9.53 -1.37
N ALA A 76 6.64 8.58 -1.32
CA ALA A 76 7.05 7.94 -0.07
C ALA A 76 7.61 8.94 0.94
N THR A 77 8.26 10.02 0.48
CA THR A 77 8.89 11.01 1.35
C THR A 77 7.89 11.80 2.19
N ARG A 78 6.61 11.76 1.81
CA ARG A 78 5.48 12.40 2.51
C ARG A 78 4.56 11.39 3.19
N CYS A 79 4.77 10.09 3.03
CA CYS A 79 3.90 9.08 3.63
C CYS A 79 4.15 9.01 5.15
N ILE A 80 3.10 9.16 5.97
CA ILE A 80 3.23 9.09 7.43
C ILE A 80 3.86 7.76 7.87
N SER A 81 3.52 6.66 7.20
CA SER A 81 4.14 5.35 7.47
C SER A 81 5.66 5.37 7.25
N TYR A 82 6.14 5.93 6.13
CA TYR A 82 7.58 6.11 5.90
C TYR A 82 8.21 7.05 6.93
N LEU A 83 7.57 8.19 7.21
CA LEU A 83 8.07 9.22 8.12
C LEU A 83 8.24 8.70 9.56
N THR A 84 7.43 7.73 9.97
CA THR A 84 7.42 7.19 11.35
C THR A 84 8.19 5.86 11.48
N ILE A 85 8.43 5.13 10.38
CA ILE A 85 9.08 3.82 10.41
C ILE A 85 10.50 3.88 9.83
N GLU A 86 10.66 4.50 8.65
CA GLU A 86 11.86 4.33 7.82
C GLU A 86 12.77 5.57 7.80
N LEU A 87 12.21 6.77 8.01
CA LEU A 87 12.97 8.01 8.01
C LEU A 87 14.05 7.99 9.09
N ARG A 88 15.31 8.06 8.67
CA ARG A 88 16.47 8.16 9.56
C ARG A 88 16.72 9.63 9.91
N GLY A 89 15.95 10.18 10.84
CA GLY A 89 16.11 11.55 11.31
C GLY A 89 14.81 12.16 11.81
N GLU A 90 14.80 13.48 11.92
CA GLU A 90 13.61 14.22 12.30
C GLU A 90 12.63 14.35 11.13
N ILE A 91 11.34 14.22 11.43
CA ILE A 91 10.27 14.51 10.48
C ILE A 91 10.39 15.99 10.03
N PRO A 92 10.35 16.29 8.71
CA PRO A 92 10.40 17.66 8.19
C PRO A 92 9.33 18.56 8.82
N ALA A 93 9.69 19.80 9.12
CA ALA A 93 8.84 20.72 9.89
C ALA A 93 7.45 20.95 9.26
N ASP A 94 7.37 20.96 7.92
CA ASP A 94 6.13 21.10 7.15
C ASP A 94 5.24 19.85 7.19
N GLN A 95 5.81 18.67 7.46
CA GLN A 95 5.07 17.41 7.57
C GLN A 95 4.55 17.14 8.98
N ARG A 96 5.22 17.66 10.03
CA ARG A 96 4.86 17.39 11.45
C ARG A 96 3.38 17.60 11.78
N PRO A 97 2.70 18.69 11.35
CA PRO A 97 1.28 18.88 11.65
C PRO A 97 0.37 17.82 11.02
N HIS A 98 0.77 17.25 9.89
CA HIS A 98 -0.01 16.24 9.17
C HIS A 98 0.16 14.83 9.72
N VAL A 99 1.25 14.58 10.46
CA VAL A 99 1.51 13.29 11.12
C VAL A 99 0.55 13.08 12.30
N GLY A 100 0.13 14.13 12.99
CA GLY A 100 -0.79 14.02 14.12
C GLY A 100 -0.26 13.11 15.24
N ASP A 101 -1.13 12.27 15.80
CA ASP A 101 -0.80 11.38 16.92
C ASP A 101 -0.18 10.03 16.49
N TRP A 102 0.12 9.85 15.20
CA TRP A 102 0.70 8.61 14.68
C TRP A 102 2.16 8.46 15.13
N MET A 103 2.41 7.53 16.06
CA MET A 103 3.75 7.22 16.52
C MET A 103 4.49 6.19 15.65
N PHE A 104 3.77 5.26 15.02
CA PHE A 104 4.36 4.20 14.19
C PHE A 104 3.36 3.72 13.13
N GLY A 105 3.71 3.89 11.86
CA GLY A 105 2.83 3.54 10.75
C GLY A 105 1.65 4.51 10.56
N CYS A 106 0.81 4.20 9.57
CA CYS A 106 -0.41 4.93 9.29
C CYS A 106 -1.36 4.02 8.48
N ASP A 107 -2.59 3.87 8.95
CA ASP A 107 -3.58 2.99 8.31
C ASP A 107 -4.74 3.73 7.65
N ILE A 108 -4.72 5.07 7.62
CA ILE A 108 -5.85 5.89 7.14
C ILE A 108 -6.31 5.46 5.74
N CYS A 109 -5.38 5.27 4.80
CA CYS A 109 -5.70 4.89 3.43
C CYS A 109 -6.25 3.46 3.29
N GLN A 110 -6.03 2.59 4.28
CA GLN A 110 -6.62 1.25 4.37
C GLN A 110 -7.97 1.29 5.10
N GLN A 111 -8.10 2.07 6.18
CA GLN A 111 -9.34 2.19 6.98
C GLN A 111 -10.51 2.77 6.18
N VAL A 112 -10.25 3.72 5.28
CA VAL A 112 -11.29 4.31 4.41
C VAL A 112 -11.60 3.49 3.16
N CYS A 113 -10.82 2.43 2.90
CA CYS A 113 -10.97 1.56 1.74
C CYS A 113 -12.05 0.50 2.00
#